data_AF-A0A954USF5-F1
#
_entry.id   AF-A0A954USF5-F1
#
_cell.length_a   1.000
_cell.length_b   1.000
_cell.length_c   1.000
_cell.angle_alpha   90.00
_cell.angle_beta   90.00
_cell.angle_gamma   90.00
#
_symmetry.space_group_name_H-M   'P 1'
#
loop_
_entity.id
_entity.type
_entity.pdbx_description
1 polymer ?
#
loop_
_entity_poly.entity_id
_entity_poly.type
_entity_poly.pdbx_seq_one_letter_code
_entity_poly.pdbx_strand_id
1 'polypeptide(L)' 'MRASRETELAKEYPIHVVTAWLGNTPRIALKHYLQVTDADFERAAQVSKEDSAESGT' A
#
# COMPACT_ATOMS: atom_id res chain seq x y z
N MET A 1 14.77 -7.45 1.71
CA MET A 1 15.22 -6.15 2.29
C MET A 1 14.13 -5.63 3.22
N ARG A 2 14.46 -4.79 4.22
CA ARG A 2 13.47 -4.24 5.18
C ARG A 2 12.37 -3.43 4.47
N ALA A 3 12.75 -2.54 3.56
CA ALA A 3 11.82 -1.70 2.78
C ALA A 3 10.79 -2.54 2.01
N SER A 4 11.23 -3.58 1.30
CA SER A 4 10.33 -4.47 0.54
C SER A 4 9.34 -5.18 1.47
N ARG A 5 9.80 -5.73 2.61
CA ARG A 5 8.91 -6.40 3.57
C ARG A 5 7.92 -5.46 4.23
N GLU A 6 8.35 -4.26 4.57
CA GLU A 6 7.47 -3.24 5.17
C GLU A 6 6.43 -2.74 4.17
N THR A 7 6.81 -2.61 2.88
CA THR A 7 5.89 -2.28 1.78
C THR A 7 4.85 -3.38 1.57
N GLU A 8 5.24 -4.65 1.54
CA GLU A 8 4.31 -5.79 1.42
C GLU A 8 3.30 -5.82 2.58
N LEU A 9 3.78 -5.75 3.83
CA LEU A 9 2.91 -5.78 5.01
C LEU A 9 1.95 -4.59 5.06
N ALA A 10 2.37 -3.40 4.64
CA ALA A 10 1.51 -2.22 4.60
C ALA A 10 0.40 -2.29 3.54
N LYS A 11 0.50 -3.22 2.58
CA LYS A 11 -0.60 -3.52 1.64
C LYS A 11 -1.69 -4.40 2.26
N GLU A 12 -1.35 -5.17 3.31
CA GLU A 12 -2.25 -6.13 3.96
C GLU A 12 -2.80 -5.64 5.30
N TYR A 13 -2.02 -4.85 6.04
CA TYR A 13 -2.34 -4.42 7.40
C TYR A 13 -2.21 -2.91 7.57
N PRO A 14 -2.98 -2.28 8.49
CA PRO A 14 -2.86 -0.86 8.78
C PRO A 14 -1.44 -0.48 9.21
N ILE A 15 -0.96 0.68 8.73
CA ILE A 15 0.44 1.12 8.94
C ILE A 15 0.86 1.20 10.42
N HIS A 16 -0.05 1.56 11.33
CA HIS A 16 0.27 1.64 12.76
C HIS A 16 0.54 0.25 13.38
N VAL A 17 -0.07 -0.83 12.84
CA VAL A 17 0.17 -2.21 13.26
C VAL A 17 1.54 -2.67 12.76
N VAL A 18 1.82 -2.46 11.48
CA VAL A 18 3.09 -2.85 10.84
C VAL A 18 4.28 -2.16 11.51
N THR A 19 4.17 -0.85 11.76
CA THR A 19 5.25 -0.09 12.41
C THR A 19 5.47 -0.48 13.87
N ALA A 20 4.43 -0.93 14.59
CA ALA A 20 4.58 -1.52 15.91
C ALA A 20 5.37 -2.84 15.89
N TRP A 21 5.15 -3.70 14.88
CA TRP A 21 5.91 -4.95 14.72
C TRP A 21 7.37 -4.73 14.32
N LEU A 22 7.62 -3.77 13.41
CA LEU A 22 8.96 -3.52 12.87
C LEU A 22 9.78 -2.54 13.72
N GLY A 23 9.22 -2.02 14.81
CA GLY A 23 9.91 -1.15 15.75
C GLY A 23 10.31 0.20 15.14
N ASN A 24 9.41 0.82 14.37
CA ASN A 24 9.59 2.17 13.84
C ASN A 24 8.30 3.00 13.99
N THR A 25 8.25 4.17 13.35
CA THR A 25 7.07 5.04 13.36
C THR A 25 6.50 5.15 11.95
N PRO A 26 5.19 5.42 11.78
CA PRO A 26 4.60 5.65 10.46
C PRO A 26 5.35 6.72 9.65
N ARG A 27 5.84 7.76 10.31
CA ARG A 27 6.65 8.81 9.69
C ARG A 27 7.97 8.27 9.11
N ILE A 28 8.66 7.38 9.83
CA ILE A 28 9.90 6.76 9.34
C ILE A 28 9.59 5.77 8.21
N ALA A 29 8.53 4.98 8.34
CA ALA A 29 8.08 4.05 7.31
C ALA A 29 7.82 4.76 5.98
N LEU A 30 6.99 5.81 5.99
CA LEU A 30 6.65 6.61 4.81
C LEU A 30 7.86 7.27 4.16
N LYS A 31 8.84 7.71 4.96
CA LYS A 31 10.02 8.43 4.46
C LYS A 31 11.10 7.50 3.89
N HIS A 32 11.24 6.30 4.43
CA HIS A 32 12.43 5.48 4.20
C HIS A 32 12.17 4.05 3.72
N TYR A 33 10.98 3.50 3.93
CA TYR A 33 10.72 2.08 3.74
C TYR A 33 9.57 1.77 2.80
N LEU A 34 8.48 2.54 2.84
CA LEU A 34 7.34 2.33 1.94
C LEU A 34 7.67 2.81 0.53
N GLN A 35 7.48 1.91 -0.43
CA GLN A 35 7.72 2.17 -1.84
C GLN A 35 6.40 2.10 -2.60
N VAL A 36 6.17 3.08 -3.48
CA VAL A 36 5.17 2.94 -4.55
C VAL A 36 5.76 2.01 -5.60
N THR A 37 5.00 1.00 -6.01
CA THR A 37 5.41 0.00 -6.99
C THR A 37 4.56 0.09 -8.25
N ASP A 38 5.07 -0.42 -9.38
CA ASP A 38 4.31 -0.49 -10.64
C ASP A 38 2.97 -1.22 -10.46
N ALA A 39 2.94 -2.26 -9.63
CA ALA A 39 1.72 -2.98 -9.27
C ALA A 39 0.67 -2.08 -8.56
N ASP A 40 1.09 -1.05 -7.83
CA ASP A 40 0.16 -0.10 -7.20
C ASP A 40 -0.47 0.81 -8.26
N PHE A 41 0.30 1.22 -9.27
CA PHE A 41 -0.23 1.96 -10.43
C PHE A 41 -1.19 1.12 -11.25
N GLU A 42 -0.81 -0.12 -11.57
CA GLU A 42 -1.66 -1.05 -12.34
C GLU A 42 -2.99 -1.30 -11.62
N ARG A 43 -2.95 -1.54 -10.30
CA ARG A 43 -4.16 -1.72 -9.48
C ARG A 43 -5.04 -0.48 -9.51
N ALA A 44 -4.48 0.71 -9.29
CA ALA A 44 -5.25 1.95 -9.32
C ALA A 44 -5.88 2.21 -10.71
N ALA A 45 -5.17 1.88 -11.79
CA ALA A 45 -5.68 2.00 -13.15
C ALA A 45 -6.80 0.99 -13.45
N GLN A 46 -6.75 -0.22 -12.89
CA GLN A 46 -7.82 -1.23 -13.07
C GLN A 46 -9.12 -0.85 -12.37
N VAL A 47 -9.06 -0.27 -11.17
CA VAL A 47 -10.27 0.17 -10.42
C VAL A 47 -11.12 1.14 -11.26
N SER A 48 -10.48 2.03 -12.02
CA SER A 48 -11.21 2.95 -12.92
C SER A 48 -12.00 2.29 -14.05
N LYS A 49 -11.68 1.04 -14.42
CA LYS A 49 -12.37 0.29 -15.49
C LYS A 49 -13.62 -0.44 -15.00
N GLU A 50 -13.64 -0.89 -13.76
CA GLU A 50 -14.74 -1.66 -13.18
C GLU A 50 -15.84 -0.75 -12.59
N ASP A 51 -15.50 0.40 -12.01
CA ASP A 51 -16.47 1.36 -11.48
C ASP A 51 -17.35 2.03 -12.57
N SER A 52 -16.99 1.89 -13.85
CA SER A 52 -17.81 2.37 -14.98
C SER A 52 -18.90 1.38 -15.41
N ALA A 53 -18.93 0.16 -14.87
CA ALA A 53 -19.88 -0.89 -15.27
C ALA A 53 -21.11 -1.03 -14.34
N GLU A 54 -21.11 -0.39 -13.16
CA GLU A 54 -22.18 -0.52 -12.14
C GLU A 54 -22.89 0.81 -11.78
N SER A 55 -22.85 1.81 -12.66
CA SER A 55 -23.73 3.00 -12.55
C SER A 55 -24.68 3.07 -13.74
N GLY A 56 -25.63 2.15 -13.75
CA GLY A 56 -26.61 2.00 -14.82
C GLY A 56 -27.72 1.03 -14.47
N THR A 57 -28.50 1.30 -13.42
CA THR A 57 -29.88 0.80 -13.25
C THR A 57 -30.69 1.79 -12.43
#